data_AF-A0A950WN17-F1
#
_entry.id   AF-A0A950WN17-F1
#
_cell.length_a   1.000
_cell.length_b   1.000
_cell.length_c   1.000
_cell.angle_alpha   90.00
_cell.angle_beta   90.00
_cell.angle_gamma   90.00
#
_symmetry.space_group_name_H-M   'P 1'
#
loop_
_entity.id
_entity.type
_entity.pdbx_description
1 polymer ?
#
loop_
_entity_poly.entity_id
_entity_poly.type
_entity_poly.pdbx_seq_one_letter_code
_entity_poly.pdbx_strand_id
1 'polypeptide(L)' 'AGEDAADVLDAFIAGLGMPRSLHAVNVGPEHFGRIAEQAMGTPWVPRNPRPIAGPAQVKEILELAA' A
#
# COMPACT_ATOMS: atom_id res chain seq x y z
N ALA A 1 24.61 -1.50 -14.50
CA ALA A 1 23.58 -0.56 -13.99
C ALA A 1 22.98 -1.18 -12.73
N GLY A 2 22.43 -0.37 -11.81
CA GLY A 2 21.69 -0.90 -10.66
C GLY A 2 20.32 -1.42 -11.08
N GLU A 3 19.78 -2.38 -10.33
CA GLU A 3 18.40 -2.88 -10.46
C GLU A 3 17.39 -1.86 -9.91
N ASP A 4 16.11 -2.01 -10.27
CA ASP A 4 15.05 -1.17 -9.70
C ASP A 4 14.88 -1.47 -8.20
N ALA A 5 14.79 -0.43 -7.38
CA ALA A 5 14.67 -0.60 -5.94
C ALA A 5 13.38 -1.32 -5.53
N ALA A 6 12.29 -1.17 -6.29
CA ALA A 6 11.03 -1.87 -6.05
C ALA A 6 11.18 -3.38 -6.28
N ASP A 7 11.88 -3.78 -7.35
CA ASP A 7 12.11 -5.20 -7.69
C ASP A 7 12.99 -5.89 -6.64
N VAL A 8 14.06 -5.22 -6.20
CA VAL A 8 14.94 -5.74 -5.15
C VAL A 8 14.18 -5.91 -3.82
N LEU A 9 13.32 -4.95 -3.48
CA LEU A 9 12.51 -5.01 -2.27
C LEU A 9 11.45 -6.11 -2.35
N ASP A 10 10.80 -6.29 -3.51
CA ASP A 10 9.82 -7.36 -3.75
C ASP A 10 10.43 -8.75 -3.52
N ALA A 11 11.57 -9.01 -4.15
CA ALA A 11 12.30 -10.26 -4.02
C ALA A 11 12.76 -10.52 -2.57
N PHE A 12 13.22 -9.48 -1.87
CA PHE A 12 13.62 -9.59 -0.47
C PHE A 12 12.45 -9.96 0.44
N ILE A 13 11.30 -9.27 0.32
CA ILE A 13 10.10 -9.55 1.12
C ILE A 13 9.59 -10.97 0.84
N ALA A 14 9.57 -11.39 -0.43
CA ALA A 14 9.19 -12.74 -0.82
C ALA A 14 10.15 -13.80 -0.26
N GLY A 15 11.47 -13.53 -0.26
CA GLY A 15 12.49 -14.42 0.31
C GLY A 15 12.35 -14.62 1.83
N LEU A 16 11.72 -13.67 2.53
CA LEU A 16 11.36 -13.79 3.95
C LEU A 16 10.05 -14.59 4.18
N GLY A 17 9.37 -15.02 3.11
CA GLY A 17 8.07 -15.69 3.19
C GLY A 17 6.92 -14.76 3.57
N MET A 18 7.09 -13.44 3.44
CA MET A 18 6.05 -12.47 3.75
C MET A 18 5.06 -12.30 2.59
N PRO A 19 3.77 -12.04 2.88
CA PRO A 19 2.76 -11.82 1.85
C PRO A 19 3.10 -10.59 0.98
N ARG A 20 2.85 -10.71 -0.32
CA ARG A 20 3.10 -9.66 -1.33
C ARG A 20 1.86 -8.90 -1.76
N SER A 21 0.69 -9.23 -1.22
CA SER A 21 -0.57 -8.57 -1.53
C SER A 21 -1.53 -8.57 -0.32
N LEU A 22 -2.54 -7.71 -0.36
CA LEU A 22 -3.58 -7.62 0.66
C LEU A 22 -4.49 -8.87 0.65
N HIS A 23 -4.77 -9.44 -0.52
CA HIS A 23 -5.51 -10.70 -0.63
C HIS A 23 -4.79 -11.86 0.06
N ALA A 24 -3.45 -11.91 0.02
CA ALA A 24 -2.67 -12.94 0.70
C ALA A 24 -2.87 -12.94 2.23
N VAL A 25 -3.41 -11.86 2.80
CA VAL A 25 -3.79 -11.73 4.21
C VAL A 25 -5.30 -11.53 4.42
N ASN A 26 -6.12 -11.91 3.43
CA ASN A 26 -7.58 -11.83 3.45
C ASN A 26 -8.15 -10.41 3.62
N VAL A 27 -7.47 -9.39 3.07
CA VAL A 27 -7.99 -8.03 3.01
C VAL A 27 -8.48 -7.76 1.58
N GLY A 28 -9.80 -7.78 1.40
CA GLY A 28 -10.44 -7.58 0.11
C GLY A 28 -10.93 -6.14 -0.15
N PRO A 29 -11.41 -5.87 -1.39
CA PRO A 29 -11.89 -4.55 -1.82
C PRO A 29 -13.03 -3.99 -0.97
N GLU A 30 -13.82 -4.85 -0.32
CA GLU A 30 -14.89 -4.48 0.62
C GLU A 30 -14.36 -3.67 1.82
N HIS A 31 -13.07 -3.74 2.12
CA HIS A 31 -12.43 -3.00 3.20
C HIS A 31 -11.78 -1.69 2.74
N PHE A 32 -11.47 -1.54 1.45
CA PHE A 32 -10.60 -0.46 0.97
C PHE A 32 -11.19 0.93 1.22
N GLY A 33 -12.50 1.11 1.04
CA GLY A 33 -13.15 2.39 1.32
C GLY A 33 -12.97 2.83 2.77
N ARG A 34 -13.24 1.92 3.72
CA ARG A 34 -13.10 2.19 5.16
C ARG A 34 -11.65 2.47 5.55
N ILE A 35 -10.69 1.68 5.03
CA ILE A 35 -9.26 1.87 5.30
C ILE A 35 -8.80 3.22 4.77
N ALA A 36 -9.19 3.58 3.54
CA ALA A 36 -8.83 4.83 2.91
C ALA A 36 -9.32 6.07 3.70
N GLU A 37 -10.58 6.05 4.14
CA GLU A 37 -11.14 7.13 4.98
C GLU A 37 -10.40 7.25 6.31
N GLN A 38 -10.17 6.13 7.00
CA GLN A 38 -9.49 6.12 8.30
C GLN A 38 -8.02 6.57 8.19
N ALA A 39 -7.33 6.23 7.10
CA ALA A 39 -5.95 6.62 6.86
C ALA A 39 -5.77 8.15 6.84
N MET A 40 -6.74 8.90 6.30
CA MET A 40 -6.70 10.36 6.25
C MET A 40 -6.70 11.02 7.64
N GLY A 41 -7.21 10.33 8.67
CA GLY A 41 -7.17 10.80 10.05
C GLY A 41 -5.84 10.59 10.76
N THR A 42 -4.90 9.86 10.13
CA THR A 42 -3.60 9.59 10.73
C THR A 42 -2.64 10.77 10.55
N PRO A 43 -1.69 11.00 11.47
CA PRO A 43 -0.68 12.04 11.29
C PRO A 43 0.31 11.72 10.16
N TRP A 44 0.28 10.51 9.57
CA TRP A 44 1.29 10.06 8.61
C TRP A 44 0.98 10.44 7.17
N VAL A 45 -0.29 10.43 6.77
CA VAL A 45 -0.71 10.74 5.40
C VAL A 45 -0.25 12.15 4.95
N PRO A 46 -0.37 13.22 5.75
CA PRO A 46 0.11 14.55 5.37
C PRO A 46 1.64 14.66 5.23
N ARG A 47 2.40 13.69 5.73
CA ARG A 47 3.88 13.67 5.69
C ARG A 47 4.43 12.86 4.52
N ASN A 48 3.57 12.25 3.70
CA ASN A 48 4.00 11.53 2.52
C ASN A 48 4.69 12.50 1.53
N PRO A 49 5.92 12.21 1.04
CA PRO A 49 6.61 13.07 0.08
C PRO A 49 5.83 13.31 -1.21
N ARG A 50 4.92 12.38 -1.57
CA ARG A 50 3.87 12.62 -2.56
C ARG A 50 2.58 12.98 -1.81
N PRO A 51 2.11 14.25 -1.88
CA PRO A 51 0.90 14.65 -1.18
C PRO A 51 -0.31 13.80 -1.58
N ILE A 52 -1.06 13.36 -0.56
CA ILE A 52 -2.31 12.63 -0.72
C ILE A 52 -3.46 13.59 -0.37
N ALA A 53 -4.23 14.00 -1.38
CA ALA A 53 -5.28 15.00 -1.27
C ALA A 53 -6.59 14.46 -0.67
N GLY A 54 -6.78 13.14 -0.65
CA GLY A 54 -8.01 12.54 -0.14
C GLY A 54 -8.03 11.02 -0.19
N PRO A 55 -9.10 10.41 0.37
CA PRO A 55 -9.18 8.96 0.53
C PRO A 55 -9.21 8.21 -0.81
N ALA A 56 -9.71 8.82 -1.90
CA ALA A 56 -9.69 8.19 -3.22
C ALA A 56 -8.28 7.79 -3.70
N GLN A 57 -7.26 8.62 -3.40
CA GLN A 57 -5.87 8.31 -3.75
C GLN A 57 -5.28 7.21 -2.87
N VAL A 58 -5.73 7.10 -1.61
CA VAL A 58 -5.35 5.96 -0.75
C VAL A 58 -5.99 4.68 -1.29
N LYS A 59 -7.25 4.73 -1.72
CA LYS A 59 -7.96 3.58 -2.31
C LYS A 59 -7.24 3.05 -3.55
N GLU A 60 -6.77 3.93 -4.43
CA GLU A 60 -5.96 3.56 -5.60
C GLU A 60 -4.69 2.78 -5.19
N ILE A 61 -3.99 3.21 -4.13
CA ILE A 61 -2.81 2.49 -3.62
C ILE A 61 -3.18 1.11 -3.08
N LEU A 62 -4.32 0.98 -2.39
CA LEU A 62 -4.81 -0.30 -1.90
C LEU A 62 -5.17 -1.24 -3.05
N GLU A 63 -5.73 -0.72 -4.14
CA GLU A 63 -6.05 -1.49 -5.36
C GLU A 63 -4.79 -1.99 -6.06
N LEU A 64 -3.70 -1.22 -6.07
CA LEU A 64 -2.40 -1.67 -6.58
C LEU A 64 -1.74 -2.77 -5.73
N ALA A 65 -2.06 -2.81 -4.44
CA ALA A 65 -1.50 -3.77 -3.48
C ALA A 65 -2.42 -4.98 -3.25
N ALA A 66 -3.57 -5.05 -3.92
CA ALA A 66 -4.60 -6.07 -3.71
C ALA A 66 -4.08 -7.48 -4.02
#